data_AF-A0A6N7XFB9-F1
#
_entry.id   AF-A0A6N7XFB9-F1
#
_cell.length_a   1.000
_cell.length_b   1.000
_cell.length_c   1.000
_cell.angle_alpha   90.00
_cell.angle_beta   90.00
_cell.angle_gamma   90.00
#
_symmetry.space_group_name_H-M   'P 1'
#
loop_
_entity.id
_entity.type
_entity.pdbx_description
1 polymer ?
#
loop_
_entity_poly.entity_id
_entity_poly.type
_entity_poly.pdbx_seq_one_letter_code
_entity_poly.pdbx_strand_id
1 'polypeptide(L)'
;MRRDSKGNTANNTISVLGIIQVGLVLLKVVGKSNLSWIKTFIPLYIELAIVVVVFLVFFIQSYRANVELRKYKIKKNEMLAEERWKKYLEEKRSKRTGKYIFEKLAEKDFMKNTGR
;
A
#
# COMPACT_ATOMS: atom_id res chain seq x y z
N MET A 1 -24.11 -20.51 3.37
CA MET A 1 -22.71 -20.67 2.90
C MET A 1 -21.82 -20.80 4.14
N ARG A 2 -21.21 -21.97 4.37
CA ARG A 2 -20.40 -22.31 5.56
C ARG A 2 -19.00 -21.70 5.43
N ARG A 3 -18.57 -20.87 6.39
CA ARG A 3 -17.23 -20.22 6.42
C ARG A 3 -16.51 -20.40 7.76
N ASP A 4 -16.73 -21.50 8.49
CA ASP A 4 -16.42 -21.43 9.94
C ASP A 4 -15.37 -22.45 10.44
N SER A 5 -14.82 -23.35 9.61
CA SER A 5 -13.86 -24.36 10.12
C SER A 5 -12.40 -24.19 9.69
N LYS A 6 -12.08 -23.30 8.72
CA LYS A 6 -10.71 -23.21 8.17
C LYS A 6 -9.71 -22.54 9.11
N GLY A 7 -10.15 -21.57 9.93
CA GLY A 7 -9.29 -20.91 10.91
C GLY A 7 -8.88 -21.84 12.05
N ASN A 8 -9.82 -22.64 12.56
CA ASN A 8 -9.55 -23.55 13.68
C ASN A 8 -8.53 -24.65 13.33
N THR A 9 -8.59 -25.20 12.12
CA THR A 9 -7.66 -26.25 11.69
C THR A 9 -6.24 -25.74 11.54
N ALA A 10 -6.03 -24.52 11.02
CA ALA A 10 -4.70 -23.94 10.90
C ALA A 10 -4.05 -23.71 12.27
N ASN A 11 -4.82 -23.19 13.22
CA ASN A 11 -4.38 -22.94 14.60
C ASN A 11 -3.98 -24.24 15.30
N ASN A 12 -4.79 -25.29 15.12
CA ASN A 12 -4.53 -26.61 15.70
C ASN A 12 -3.30 -27.28 15.09
N THR A 13 -3.11 -27.21 13.77
CA THR A 13 -1.94 -27.81 13.11
C THR A 13 -0.62 -27.16 13.55
N ILE A 14 -0.59 -25.83 13.68
CA ILE A 14 0.59 -25.11 14.17
C ILE A 14 0.88 -25.51 15.62
N SER A 15 -0.16 -25.62 16.46
CA SER A 15 0.00 -26.02 17.86
C SER A 15 0.54 -27.46 18.00
N VAL A 16 0.10 -28.38 17.14
CA VAL A 16 0.58 -29.78 17.14
C VAL A 16 2.04 -29.87 16.68
N LEU A 17 2.43 -29.14 15.63
CA LEU A 17 3.82 -29.10 15.16
C LEU A 17 4.76 -28.50 16.22
N GLY A 18 4.33 -27.43 16.90
CA GLY A 18 5.07 -26.83 18.01
C GLY A 18 5.29 -27.79 19.18
N ILE A 19 4.26 -28.54 19.57
CA ILE A 19 4.36 -29.56 20.65
C ILE A 19 5.34 -30.68 20.25
N ILE A 20 5.28 -31.15 19.00
CA ILE A 20 6.21 -32.17 18.49
C ILE A 20 7.65 -31.66 18.52
N GLN A 21 7.88 -30.40 18.14
CA GLN A 21 9.21 -29.79 18.17
C GLN A 21 9.75 -29.67 19.61
N VAL A 22 8.93 -29.21 20.55
CA VAL A 22 9.32 -29.13 21.97
C VAL A 22 9.62 -30.53 22.52
N GLY A 23 8.81 -31.54 22.16
CA GLY A 23 9.04 -32.94 22.53
C GLY A 23 10.36 -33.50 21.99
N LEU A 24 10.69 -33.22 20.72
CA LEU A 24 11.94 -33.64 20.09
C LEU A 24 13.17 -32.97 20.75
N VAL A 25 13.06 -31.69 21.12
CA VAL A 25 14.11 -30.97 21.83
C VAL A 25 14.31 -31.55 23.24
N LEU A 26 13.23 -31.81 23.97
CA LEU A 26 13.30 -32.42 25.31
C LEU A 26 13.93 -33.81 25.28
N LEU A 27 13.51 -34.67 24.33
CA LEU A 27 14.11 -35.99 24.13
C LEU A 27 15.61 -35.91 23.83
N LYS A 28 16.06 -34.86 23.14
CA LYS A 28 17.47 -34.62 22.85
C LYS A 28 18.25 -34.13 24.08
N VAL A 29 17.69 -33.18 24.82
CA VAL A 29 18.30 -32.63 26.05
C VAL A 29 18.46 -33.72 27.14
N VAL A 30 17.48 -34.60 27.26
CA VAL A 30 17.51 -35.75 28.20
C VAL A 30 18.45 -36.87 27.73
N GLY A 31 19.10 -36.73 26.57
CA GLY A 31 20.05 -37.72 26.05
C GLY A 31 19.42 -39.01 25.53
N LYS A 32 18.08 -39.12 25.50
CA LYS A 32 17.37 -40.29 24.93
C LYS A 32 17.40 -40.34 23.40
N SER A 33 17.80 -39.25 22.74
CA SER A 33 17.86 -39.16 21.29
C SER A 33 19.29 -38.99 20.78
N ASN A 34 19.71 -39.91 19.90
CA ASN A 34 20.96 -39.83 19.15
C ASN A 34 20.85 -38.96 17.89
N LEU A 35 19.72 -38.30 17.64
CA LEU A 35 19.56 -37.40 16.49
C LEU A 35 20.56 -36.24 16.58
N SER A 36 21.20 -35.87 15.47
CA SER A 36 21.99 -34.63 15.41
C SER A 36 21.09 -33.42 15.67
N TRP A 37 21.63 -32.39 16.32
CA TRP A 37 20.90 -31.14 16.59
C TRP A 37 20.27 -30.53 15.32
N ILE A 38 20.94 -30.67 14.17
CA ILE A 38 20.42 -30.24 12.87
C ILE A 38 19.10 -30.95 12.53
N LYS A 39 18.97 -32.24 12.87
CA LYS A 39 17.75 -33.01 12.62
C LYS A 39 16.63 -32.65 13.60
N THR A 40 16.98 -32.31 14.84
CA THR A 40 16.01 -31.88 15.87
C THR A 40 15.30 -30.58 15.47
N PHE A 41 15.97 -29.69 14.72
CA PHE A 41 15.41 -28.42 14.26
C PHE A 41 14.79 -28.47 12.85
N ILE A 42 14.63 -29.64 12.23
CA ILE A 42 13.98 -29.78 10.91
C ILE A 42 12.61 -29.06 10.86
N PRO A 43 11.70 -29.22 11.85
CA PRO A 43 10.41 -28.53 11.82
C PRO A 43 10.57 -26.99 11.76
N LEU A 44 11.53 -26.44 12.51
CA LEU A 44 11.80 -25.01 12.55
C LEU A 44 12.35 -24.48 11.22
N TYR A 45 13.21 -25.25 10.53
CA TYR A 45 13.70 -24.86 9.22
C TYR A 45 12.59 -24.84 8.17
N ILE A 46 11.64 -25.77 8.24
CA ILE A 46 10.46 -25.79 7.35
C ILE A 46 9.59 -24.55 7.57
N GLU A 47 9.34 -24.18 8.83
CA GLU A 47 8.59 -22.97 9.16
C GLU A 47 9.28 -21.71 8.63
N LEU A 48 10.60 -21.58 8.84
CA LEU A 48 11.39 -20.48 8.29
C LEU A 48 11.33 -20.41 6.76
N ALA A 49 11.42 -21.55 6.07
CA ALA A 49 11.30 -21.61 4.62
C ALA A 49 9.94 -21.09 4.14
N ILE A 50 8.84 -21.50 4.79
CA ILE A 50 7.49 -21.04 4.46
C ILE A 50 7.38 -19.53 4.66
N VAL A 51 7.88 -19.01 5.78
CA VAL A 51 7.88 -17.56 6.06
C VAL A 51 8.65 -16.79 4.99
N VAL A 52 9.83 -17.27 4.59
CA VAL A 52 10.63 -16.65 3.51
C VAL A 52 9.89 -16.66 2.19
N VAL A 53 9.23 -17.77 1.83
CA VAL A 53 8.43 -17.86 0.59
C VAL A 53 7.27 -16.86 0.61
N VAL A 54 6.50 -16.81 1.71
CA VAL A 54 5.40 -15.85 1.86
C VAL A 54 5.91 -14.42 1.78
N PHE A 55 7.04 -14.14 2.45
CA PHE A 55 7.67 -12.83 2.43
C PHE A 55 8.09 -12.41 1.00
N LEU A 56 8.72 -13.30 0.24
CA LEU A 56 9.10 -13.05 -1.15
C LEU A 56 7.90 -12.78 -2.04
N VAL A 57 6.83 -13.58 -1.93
CA VAL A 57 5.60 -13.37 -2.69
C VAL A 57 4.98 -12.00 -2.37
N PHE A 58 4.90 -11.65 -1.08
CA PHE A 58 4.38 -10.37 -0.64
C PHE A 58 5.25 -9.20 -1.12
N PHE A 59 6.57 -9.36 -1.06
CA PHE A 59 7.54 -8.36 -1.50
C PHE A 59 7.42 -8.08 -3.00
N ILE A 60 7.34 -9.12 -3.84
CA ILE A 60 7.17 -8.98 -5.29
C ILE A 60 5.87 -8.24 -5.61
N GLN A 61 4.76 -8.60 -4.97
CA GLN A 61 3.46 -7.94 -5.18
C GLN A 61 3.50 -6.47 -4.74
N SER A 62 4.04 -6.20 -3.55
CA SER A 62 4.21 -4.83 -3.04
C SER A 62 5.11 -3.99 -3.93
N TYR A 63 6.17 -4.57 -4.49
CA TYR A 63 7.06 -3.86 -5.41
C TYR A 63 6.33 -3.44 -6.68
N ARG A 64 5.54 -4.35 -7.29
CA ARG A 64 4.73 -4.04 -8.48
C ARG A 64 3.71 -2.94 -8.20
N ALA A 65 2.98 -3.04 -7.09
CA ALA A 65 1.99 -2.03 -6.70
C ALA A 65 2.62 -0.64 -6.50
N ASN A 66 3.81 -0.57 -5.90
CA ASN A 66 4.54 0.69 -5.72
C ASN A 66 4.99 1.32 -7.04
N VAL A 67 5.44 0.53 -8.00
CA VAL A 67 5.80 1.03 -9.33
C VAL A 67 4.58 1.63 -10.04
N GLU A 68 3.43 0.96 -9.93
CA GLU A 68 2.20 1.43 -10.55
C GLU A 68 1.69 2.72 -9.90
N LEU A 69 1.69 2.79 -8.56
CA LEU A 69 1.34 4.01 -7.82
C LEU A 69 2.24 5.21 -8.17
N ARG A 70 3.54 4.98 -8.41
CA ARG A 70 4.44 6.04 -8.87
C ARG A 70 4.03 6.58 -10.24
N LYS A 71 3.72 5.70 -11.20
CA LYS A 71 3.25 6.11 -12.53
C LYS A 71 1.96 6.93 -12.45
N TYR A 72 0.99 6.49 -11.64
CA TYR A 72 -0.25 7.23 -11.45
C TYR A 72 -0.02 8.62 -10.83
N LYS A 73 0.86 8.74 -9.82
CA LYS A 73 1.18 10.02 -9.21
C LYS A 73 1.83 11.00 -10.20
N ILE A 74 2.77 10.52 -11.03
CA ILE A 74 3.42 11.33 -12.06
C ILE A 74 2.38 11.84 -13.06
N LYS A 75 1.58 10.93 -13.63
CA LYS A 75 0.55 11.30 -14.61
C LYS A 75 -0.48 12.29 -14.03
N LYS A 76 -0.89 12.10 -12.78
CA LYS A 76 -1.81 13.01 -12.09
C LYS A 76 -1.21 14.42 -11.95
N ASN A 77 0.08 14.52 -11.61
CA ASN A 77 0.76 15.79 -11.46
C ASN A 77 0.93 16.51 -12.81
N GLU A 78 1.19 15.77 -13.90
CA GLU A 78 1.25 16.32 -15.26
C GLU A 78 -0.10 16.92 -15.69
N MET A 79 -1.21 16.18 -15.50
CA MET A 79 -2.55 16.71 -15.82
C MET A 79 -2.90 17.96 -15.01
N LEU A 80 -2.56 17.97 -13.71
CA LEU A 80 -2.75 19.15 -12.85
C LEU A 80 -1.89 20.34 -13.31
N ALA A 81 -0.68 20.09 -13.81
CA ALA A 81 0.18 21.14 -14.35
C ALA A 81 -0.40 21.74 -15.65
N GLU A 82 -0.94 20.91 -16.54
CA GLU A 82 -1.61 21.36 -17.77
C GLU A 82 -2.87 22.19 -17.48
N GLU A 83 -3.71 21.76 -16.54
CA GLU A 83 -4.91 22.52 -16.14
C GLU A 83 -4.53 23.90 -15.56
N ARG A 84 -3.52 23.94 -14.68
CA ARG A 84 -2.99 25.20 -14.14
C ARG A 84 -2.46 26.10 -15.26
N TRP A 85 -1.75 25.53 -16.22
CA TRP A 85 -1.20 26.26 -17.36
C TRP A 85 -2.30 26.82 -18.26
N LYS A 86 -3.34 26.03 -18.58
CA LYS A 86 -4.50 26.49 -19.35
C LYS A 86 -5.21 27.64 -18.65
N LYS A 87 -5.47 27.51 -17.35
CA LYS A 87 -6.09 28.57 -16.54
C LYS A 87 -5.27 29.85 -16.55
N TYR A 88 -3.94 29.74 -16.44
CA TYR A 88 -3.03 30.89 -16.52
C TYR A 88 -3.08 31.58 -17.89
N LEU A 89 -3.11 30.80 -18.99
CA LEU A 89 -3.21 31.33 -20.34
C LEU A 89 -4.56 32.00 -20.59
N GLU A 90 -5.66 31.44 -20.10
CA GLU A 90 -6.99 32.04 -20.18
C GLU A 90 -7.06 33.36 -19.41
N GLU A 91 -6.49 33.42 -18.20
CA GLU A 91 -6.42 34.65 -17.41
C GLU A 91 -5.61 35.73 -18.14
N LYS A 92 -4.44 35.36 -18.69
CA LYS A 92 -3.63 36.27 -19.51
C LYS A 92 -4.34 36.73 -20.78
N ARG A 93 -5.11 35.85 -21.43
CA ARG A 93 -5.92 36.18 -22.60
C ARG A 93 -7.02 37.15 -22.22
N SER A 94 -7.84 36.83 -21.20
CA SER A 94 -8.93 37.70 -20.71
C SER A 94 -8.46 39.12 -20.34
N LYS A 95 -7.28 39.22 -19.70
CA LYS A 95 -6.64 40.51 -19.41
C LYS A 95 -6.22 41.29 -20.67
N ARG A 96 -5.76 40.59 -21.72
CA ARG A 96 -5.37 41.21 -23.00
C ARG A 96 -6.55 41.57 -23.90
N THR A 97 -7.61 40.76 -23.93
CA THR A 97 -8.78 40.98 -24.80
C THR A 97 -9.74 42.06 -24.27
N GLY A 98 -9.36 42.82 -23.25
CA GLY A 98 -10.18 43.91 -22.69
C GLY A 98 -11.44 43.47 -21.93
N LYS A 99 -11.83 42.19 -22.01
CA LYS A 99 -13.01 41.64 -21.32
C LYS A 99 -12.95 41.87 -19.81
N TYR A 100 -11.78 41.68 -19.19
CA TYR A 100 -11.57 41.94 -17.76
C TYR A 100 -11.67 43.43 -17.39
N ILE A 101 -11.35 44.33 -18.33
CA ILE A 101 -11.46 45.79 -18.14
C ILE A 101 -12.94 46.20 -18.24
N PHE A 102 -13.67 45.68 -19.22
CA PHE A 102 -15.12 45.91 -19.36
C PHE A 102 -15.92 45.33 -18.18
N GLU A 103 -15.59 44.12 -17.70
CA GLU A 103 -16.22 43.54 -16.50
C GLU A 103 -15.95 44.38 -15.25
N LYS A 104 -14.69 44.79 -15.01
CA LYS A 104 -14.38 45.67 -13.86
C LYS A 104 -14.97 47.07 -13.96
N LEU A 105 -15.11 47.61 -15.17
CA LEU A 105 -15.77 48.90 -15.39
C LEU A 105 -17.28 48.78 -15.16
N ALA A 106 -17.91 47.73 -15.68
CA ALA A 106 -19.32 47.44 -15.43
C ALA A 106 -19.59 47.22 -13.94
N GLU A 107 -18.72 46.50 -13.22
CA GLU A 107 -18.83 46.29 -11.77
C GLU A 107 -18.69 47.60 -10.98
N LYS A 108 -17.76 48.48 -11.37
CA LYS A 108 -17.62 49.83 -10.78
C LYS A 108 -18.83 50.72 -11.05
N ASP A 109 -19.38 50.70 -12.26
CA ASP A 109 -20.57 51.49 -12.61
C ASP A 109 -21.82 50.96 -11.90
N PHE A 110 -21.93 49.64 -11.72
CA PHE A 110 -23.02 49.03 -10.96
C PHE A 110 -22.98 49.46 -9.49
N MET A 111 -21.81 49.39 -8.83
CA MET A 111 -21.66 49.80 -7.42
C MET A 111 -21.88 51.30 -7.21
N LYS A 112 -21.59 52.14 -8.21
CA LYS A 112 -21.86 53.59 -8.14
C LYS A 112 -23.35 53.92 -8.22
N ASN A 113 -24.14 53.09 -8.90
CA ASN A 113 -25.59 53.26 -9.05
C ASN A 113 -26.42 52.61 -7.94
N THR A 114 -25.91 51.58 -7.25
CA THR A 114 -26.60 50.94 -6.11
C THR A 114 -26.31 51.60 -4.75
N GLY A 115 -25.41 52.60 -4.70
CA GLY A 115 -25.07 53.36 -3.50
C GLY A 115 -25.79 54.71 -3.37
N ARG A 116 -26.88 54.96 -4.10
CA ARG A 116 -27.70 56.18 -4.03
C ARG A 116 -29.14 55.85 -3.67
#